data_AF-A0A8T7EKF7-F1
#
_entry.id   AF-A0A8T7EKF7-F1
#
_cell.length_a   1.000
_cell.length_b   1.000
_cell.length_c   1.000
_cell.angle_alpha   90.00
_cell.angle_beta   90.00
_cell.angle_gamma   90.00
#
_symmetry.space_group_name_H-M   'P 1'
#
loop_
_entity.id
_entity.type
_entity.pdbx_description
1 polymer ?
#
loop_
_entity_poly.entity_id
_entity_poly.type
_entity_poly.pdbx_seq_one_letter_code
_entity_poly.pdbx_strand_id
1 'polypeptide(L)'
;MLPNLLTYIAAAFVASVSQAILAIIGLEALGLGPQDEYTLGMMIYWAQFYGAILRGMWWWWLPPIIMIVLIFISLLLISAGMDAFVNTRLRKTE
;
A
#
# COMPACT_ATOMS: atom_id res chain seq x y z
N MET A 1 -9.36 15.62 25.68
CA MET A 1 -8.57 14.36 25.62
C MET A 1 -8.83 13.54 24.36
N LEU A 2 -10.08 13.42 23.88
CA LEU A 2 -10.45 12.68 22.66
C LEU A 2 -9.81 13.12 21.31
N PRO A 3 -9.61 14.42 21.02
CA PRO A 3 -9.22 14.83 19.66
C PRO A 3 -7.81 14.39 19.23
N ASN A 4 -6.86 14.35 20.18
CA ASN A 4 -5.47 13.96 19.88
C ASN A 4 -5.32 12.45 19.71
N LEU A 5 -6.09 11.66 20.47
CA LEU A 5 -6.11 10.21 20.37
C LEU A 5 -6.68 9.73 19.04
N LEU A 6 -7.73 10.39 18.53
CA LEU A 6 -8.35 10.03 17.25
C LEU A 6 -7.33 10.13 16.10
N THR A 7 -6.53 11.20 16.08
CA THR A 7 -5.53 11.39 15.03
C THR A 7 -4.36 10.43 15.17
N TYR A 8 -3.92 10.14 16.39
CA TYR A 8 -2.92 9.10 16.65
C TYR A 8 -3.38 7.71 16.19
N ILE A 9 -4.61 7.32 16.54
CA ILE A 9 -5.20 6.03 16.15
C ILE A 9 -5.28 5.92 14.63
N ALA A 10 -5.72 6.97 13.95
CA ALA A 10 -5.82 6.94 12.50
C ALA A 10 -4.44 6.89 11.80
N ALA A 11 -3.38 7.51 12.36
CA ALA A 11 -2.03 7.41 11.82
C ALA A 11 -1.48 5.98 12.00
N ALA A 12 -1.69 5.39 13.18
CA ALA A 12 -1.35 4.01 13.46
C ALA A 12 -2.12 3.03 12.57
N PHE A 13 -3.38 3.33 12.24
CA PHE A 13 -4.18 2.55 11.30
C PHE A 13 -3.59 2.57 9.89
N VAL A 14 -3.26 3.74 9.34
CA VAL A 14 -2.64 3.86 8.01
C VAL A 14 -1.32 3.08 7.95
N ALA A 15 -0.48 3.19 8.98
CA ALA A 15 0.76 2.44 9.07
C ALA A 15 0.50 0.93 9.10
N SER A 16 -0.44 0.46 9.92
CA SER A 16 -0.78 -0.96 10.04
C SER A 16 -1.32 -1.54 8.73
N VAL A 17 -2.20 -0.81 8.05
CA VAL A 17 -2.74 -1.19 6.74
C VAL A 17 -1.64 -1.28 5.69
N SER A 18 -0.72 -0.30 5.67
CA SER A 18 0.41 -0.29 4.74
C SER A 18 1.30 -1.54 4.92
N GLN A 19 1.60 -1.90 6.17
CA GLN A 19 2.41 -3.08 6.47
C GLN A 19 1.69 -4.39 6.13
N ALA A 20 0.38 -4.48 6.38
CA ALA A 20 -0.42 -5.64 6.02
C ALA A 20 -0.45 -5.85 4.49
N ILE A 21 -0.63 -4.78 3.72
CA ILE A 21 -0.61 -4.84 2.24
C ILE A 21 0.77 -5.32 1.74
N LEU A 22 1.87 -4.78 2.29
CA LEU A 22 3.22 -5.23 1.93
C LEU A 22 3.42 -6.72 2.24
N ALA A 23 2.97 -7.18 3.41
CA ALA A 23 3.10 -8.56 3.81
C ALA A 23 2.32 -9.51 2.89
N ILE A 24 1.07 -9.17 2.55
CA ILE A 24 0.23 -9.97 1.65
C ILE A 24 0.84 -10.03 0.25
N ILE A 25 1.20 -8.88 -0.33
CA ILE A 25 1.81 -8.84 -1.67
C ILE A 25 3.13 -9.61 -1.69
N GLY A 26 3.95 -9.48 -0.65
CA GLY A 26 5.21 -10.21 -0.52
C GLY A 26 4.98 -11.73 -0.47
N LEU A 27 3.98 -12.18 0.29
CA LEU A 27 3.61 -13.59 0.37
C LEU A 27 3.10 -14.12 -0.97
N GLU A 28 2.21 -13.38 -1.63
CA GLU A 28 1.66 -13.73 -2.94
C GLU A 28 2.73 -13.76 -4.03
N ALA A 29 3.68 -12.81 -4.02
CA ALA A 29 4.79 -12.78 -4.97
C ALA A 29 5.71 -14.00 -4.84
N LEU A 30 5.78 -14.61 -3.66
CA LEU A 30 6.46 -15.90 -3.41
C LEU A 30 5.62 -17.12 -3.83
N GLY A 31 4.39 -16.92 -4.31
CA GLY A 31 3.47 -17.98 -4.72
C GLY A 31 2.67 -18.59 -3.57
N LEU A 32 2.71 -17.98 -2.38
CA LEU A 32 2.02 -18.46 -1.18
C LEU A 32 0.63 -17.82 -1.00
N GLY A 33 0.13 -17.16 -2.05
CA GLY A 33 -1.21 -16.57 -2.12
C GLY A 33 -2.28 -17.54 -2.63
N PRO A 34 -3.56 -17.15 -2.54
CA PRO A 34 -4.66 -17.89 -3.14
C PRO A 34 -4.50 -17.96 -4.68
N GLN A 35 -4.39 -19.17 -5.21
CA GLN A 35 -4.15 -19.40 -6.65
C GLN A 35 -5.40 -19.15 -7.51
N ASP A 36 -6.58 -19.23 -6.90
CA ASP A 36 -7.87 -19.06 -7.57
C ASP A 36 -8.32 -17.58 -7.64
N GLU A 37 -7.56 -16.66 -7.03
CA GLU A 37 -7.88 -15.23 -6.95
C GLU A 37 -6.90 -14.36 -7.75
N TYR A 38 -7.44 -13.34 -8.42
CA TYR A 38 -6.66 -12.39 -9.21
C TYR A 38 -6.23 -11.18 -8.37
N THR A 39 -5.30 -11.40 -7.45
CA THR A 39 -4.72 -10.32 -6.61
C THR A 39 -3.49 -9.68 -7.26
N LEU A 40 -3.10 -8.50 -6.78
CA LEU A 40 -1.96 -7.74 -7.33
C LEU A 40 -0.63 -8.48 -7.15
N GLY A 41 -0.38 -9.07 -5.98
CA GLY A 41 0.83 -9.84 -5.72
C GLY A 41 0.84 -11.14 -6.52
N MET A 42 -0.33 -11.75 -6.71
CA MET A 42 -0.43 -12.98 -7.50
C MET A 42 -0.17 -12.74 -8.99
N MET A 43 -0.60 -11.59 -9.54
CA MET A 43 -0.21 -11.17 -10.89
C MET A 43 1.30 -11.02 -11.05
N ILE A 44 2.01 -10.52 -10.02
CA ILE A 44 3.48 -10.45 -10.04
C ILE A 44 4.08 -11.85 -10.05
N TYR A 45 3.57 -12.76 -9.21
CA TYR A 45 4.00 -14.16 -9.19
C TYR A 45 3.84 -14.82 -10.56
N TRP A 46 2.69 -14.70 -11.21
CA TRP A 46 2.47 -15.26 -12.55
C TRP A 46 3.41 -14.65 -13.59
N ALA A 47 3.65 -13.33 -13.53
CA ALA A 47 4.60 -12.67 -14.42
C ALA A 47 6.05 -13.21 -14.23
N GLN A 48 6.45 -13.55 -13.00
CA GLN A 48 7.74 -14.21 -12.75
C GLN A 48 7.75 -15.66 -13.24
N PHE A 49 6.70 -16.42 -12.88
CA PHE A 49 6.56 -17.84 -13.18
C PHE A 49 6.62 -18.12 -14.68
N TYR A 50 5.94 -17.31 -15.49
CA TYR A 50 5.95 -17.43 -16.95
C TYR A 50 7.14 -16.71 -17.61
N GLY A 51 8.06 -16.13 -16.84
CA GLY A 51 9.23 -15.42 -17.36
C GLY A 51 8.86 -14.18 -18.19
N ALA A 52 7.77 -13.51 -17.86
CA ALA A 52 7.27 -12.32 -18.58
C ALA A 52 8.31 -11.20 -18.65
N ILE A 53 9.10 -11.03 -17.58
CA ILE A 53 10.20 -10.05 -17.53
C ILE A 53 11.27 -10.40 -18.57
N LEU A 54 11.72 -11.65 -18.59
CA LEU A 54 12.76 -12.12 -19.54
C LEU A 54 12.27 -12.09 -20.99
N ARG A 55 10.97 -12.26 -21.21
CA ARG A 55 10.31 -12.19 -22.53
C ARG A 55 10.01 -10.75 -22.97
N GLY A 56 10.30 -9.74 -22.14
CA GLY A 56 10.00 -8.34 -22.46
C GLY A 56 8.51 -7.98 -22.47
N MET A 57 7.66 -8.81 -21.86
CA MET A 57 6.21 -8.62 -21.78
C MET A 57 5.85 -7.59 -20.70
N TRP A 58 6.18 -6.32 -20.95
CA TRP A 58 6.01 -5.22 -19.99
C TRP A 58 4.57 -5.00 -19.57
N TRP A 59 3.61 -5.23 -20.45
CA TRP A 59 2.17 -5.10 -20.16
C TRP A 59 1.67 -6.09 -19.09
N TRP A 60 2.46 -7.09 -18.71
CA TRP A 60 2.06 -8.07 -17.70
C TRP A 60 2.54 -7.69 -16.30
N TRP A 61 3.80 -7.29 -16.15
CA TRP A 61 4.38 -6.97 -14.84
C TRP A 61 4.28 -5.48 -14.47
N LEU A 62 4.22 -4.58 -15.44
CA LEU A 62 4.21 -3.14 -15.18
C LEU A 62 2.88 -2.66 -14.57
N PRO A 63 1.69 -3.05 -15.07
CA PRO A 63 0.43 -2.60 -14.50
C PRO A 63 0.21 -2.92 -13.01
N PRO A 64 0.47 -4.16 -12.52
CA PRO A 64 0.28 -4.45 -11.10
C PRO A 64 1.23 -3.63 -10.23
N ILE A 65 2.47 -3.39 -10.67
CA ILE A 65 3.43 -2.54 -9.93
C ILE A 65 2.92 -1.10 -9.84
N ILE A 66 2.42 -0.53 -10.94
CA ILE A 66 1.88 0.84 -10.93
C ILE A 66 0.70 0.94 -9.96
N MET A 67 -0.21 -0.04 -9.94
CA MET A 67 -1.34 -0.05 -9.01
C MET A 67 -0.88 -0.09 -7.55
N ILE A 68 0.11 -0.91 -7.23
CA ILE A 68 0.71 -0.97 -5.89
C ILE A 68 1.29 0.39 -5.50
N VAL A 69 2.07 1.01 -6.39
CA VAL A 69 2.65 2.34 -6.15
C VAL A 69 1.56 3.38 -5.88
N LEU A 70 0.47 3.40 -6.66
CA LEU A 70 -0.64 4.32 -6.46
C LEU A 70 -1.36 4.11 -5.12
N ILE A 71 -1.48 2.86 -4.66
CA ILE A 71 -2.04 2.56 -3.34
C ILE A 71 -1.14 3.14 -2.24
N PHE A 72 0.17 2.93 -2.30
CA PHE A 72 1.11 3.47 -1.30
C PHE A 72 1.16 5.00 -1.33
N ILE A 73 1.12 5.63 -2.51
CA ILE A 73 1.02 7.09 -2.63
C ILE A 73 -0.27 7.59 -1.98
N SER A 74 -1.39 6.92 -2.21
CA SER A 74 -2.68 7.31 -1.63
C SER A 74 -2.66 7.20 -0.10
N LEU A 75 -2.08 6.13 0.45
CA LEU A 75 -1.89 5.96 1.89
C LEU A 75 -0.95 7.01 2.49
N LEU A 76 0.14 7.33 1.78
CA LEU A 76 1.07 8.40 2.16
C LEU A 76 0.37 9.77 2.20
N LEU A 77 -0.44 10.09 1.20
CA LEU A 77 -1.20 11.34 1.14
C LEU A 77 -2.22 11.43 2.28
N ILE A 78 -2.87 10.32 2.64
CA ILE A 78 -3.74 10.25 3.82
C ILE A 78 -2.92 10.55 5.08
N SER A 79 -1.78 9.90 5.26
CA SER A 79 -0.89 10.14 6.41
C SER A 79 -0.46 11.60 6.49
N ALA A 80 0.01 12.18 5.39
CA ALA A 80 0.45 13.57 5.33
C ALA A 80 -0.70 14.57 5.57
N GLY A 81 -1.89 14.28 5.03
CA GLY A 81 -3.10 15.08 5.27
C GLY A 81 -3.53 15.05 6.74
N MET A 82 -3.37 13.91 7.40
CA MET A 82 -3.60 13.79 8.83
C MET A 82 -2.60 14.61 9.65
N ASP A 83 -1.31 14.57 9.31
CA ASP A 83 -0.27 15.36 9.99
C ASP A 83 -0.55 16.87 9.86
N ALA A 84 -1.00 17.32 8.69
CA ALA A 84 -1.43 18.71 8.46
C ALA A 84 -2.64 19.10 9.33
N PHE A 85 -3.60 18.18 9.54
CA PHE A 85 -4.75 18.41 10.41
C PHE A 85 -4.37 18.49 11.91
N VAL A 86 -3.31 17.80 12.34
CA VAL A 86 -2.76 17.94 13.70
C VAL A 86 -2.10 19.31 13.86
N ASN A 87 -1.22 19.68 12.92
CA ASN A 87 -0.40 20.89 13.03
C ASN A 87 -1.22 22.19 12.99
N THR A 88 -2.41 22.18 12.38
CA THR A 88 -3.33 23.33 12.38
C THR A 88 -3.96 23.62 13.75
N ARG A 89 -4.04 22.65 14.67
CA ARG A 89 -4.57 22.89 16.03
C ARG A 89 -3.57 23.59 16.94
N LEU A 90 -2.27 23.34 16.75
CA LEU A 90 -1.21 23.98 17.53
C LEU A 90 -1.10 25.48 17.22
N ARG A 91 -1.31 25.86 15.94
CA ARG A 91 -1.24 27.26 15.49
C ARG A 91 -2.40 28.16 15.93
N LYS A 92 -3.50 27.61 16.46
CA LYS A 92 -4.68 28.41 16.89
C LYS A 92 -4.66 28.84 18.35
N THR A 93 -3.60 28.49 19.10
CA THR A 93 -3.51 28.78 20.55
C THR A 93 -2.51 29.91 20.85
N GLU A 94 -1.99 30.58 19.84
CA GLU A 94 -1.23 31.83 19.96
C GLU A 94 -2.03 33.01 19.41
#